data_AF-A0A8S3KBP6-F1
#
_entry.id   AF-A0A8S3KBP6-F1
#
_cell.length_a   1.000
_cell.length_b   1.000
_cell.length_c   1.000
_cell.angle_alpha   90.00
_cell.angle_beta   90.00
_cell.angle_gamma   90.00
#
_symmetry.space_group_name_H-M   'P 1'
#
loop_
_entity.id
_entity.type
_entity.pdbx_description
1 polymer ?
#
loop_
_entity_poly.entity_id
_entity_poly.type
_entity_poly.pdbx_seq_one_letter_code
_entity_poly.pdbx_strand_id
1 'polypeptide(L)'
;MRVQNATINGPLMLEKAKQLSITLGHQDFEPSHGWLERLKSRHNIKFIKVSGERAAADQAGAENWINNVLPVVIEDYDLNDVLQCG
;
A
#
# COMPACT_ATOMS: atom_id res chain seq x y z
N MET A 1 3.85 -12.14 -0.39
CA MET A 1 2.63 -11.34 -0.15
C MET A 1 3.05 -10.00 0.43
N ARG A 2 2.97 -8.92 -0.37
CA ARG A 2 3.53 -7.62 0.00
C ARG A 2 2.58 -6.91 0.96
N VAL A 3 3.00 -6.74 2.21
CA VAL A 3 2.43 -5.74 3.12
C VAL A 3 2.60 -4.40 2.42
N GLN A 4 1.49 -3.84 1.95
CA GLN A 4 1.48 -2.49 1.42
C GLN A 4 1.78 -1.57 2.61
N ASN A 5 2.89 -0.84 2.54
CA ASN A 5 3.23 0.27 3.43
C ASN A 5 2.20 1.39 3.28
N ALA A 6 0.94 1.12 3.61
CA ALA A 6 -0.10 2.12 3.70
C ALA A 6 0.25 2.97 4.92
N THR A 7 0.72 4.19 4.67
CA THR A 7 0.66 5.23 5.68
C THR A 7 -0.80 5.56 5.86
N ILE A 8 -1.44 4.82 6.76
CA ILE A 8 -2.84 5.03 7.06
C ILE A 8 -2.90 6.40 7.72
N ASN A 9 -3.71 7.30 7.19
CA ASN A 9 -4.00 8.58 7.82
C ASN A 9 -5.16 8.37 8.79
N GLY A 10 -5.11 8.95 9.99
CA GLY A 10 -6.14 8.75 11.02
C GLY A 10 -7.57 8.98 10.51
N PRO A 11 -7.83 10.10 9.81
CA PRO A 11 -9.14 10.38 9.19
C PRO A 11 -9.56 9.34 8.15
N LEU A 12 -8.62 8.87 7.31
CA LEU A 12 -8.89 7.85 6.31
C LEU A 12 -9.30 6.51 6.95
N MET A 13 -8.71 6.18 8.10
CA MET A 13 -9.07 4.96 8.83
C MET A 13 -10.49 5.06 9.41
N LEU A 14 -10.89 6.22 9.91
CA LEU A 14 -12.25 6.47 10.38
C LEU A 14 -13.27 6.36 9.23
N GLU A 15 -12.96 6.94 8.07
CA GLU A 15 -13.82 6.84 6.89
C GLU A 15 -13.99 5.39 6.43
N LYS A 16 -12.88 4.64 6.35
CA LYS A 16 -12.93 3.21 5.98
C LYS A 16 -13.68 2.38 6.99
N ALA A 17 -13.52 2.66 8.29
CA ALA A 17 -14.27 1.98 9.34
C ALA A 17 -15.78 2.22 9.21
N LYS A 18 -16.20 3.44 8.85
CA LYS A 18 -17.59 3.79 8.59
C LYS A 18 -18.13 3.10 7.33
N GLN A 19 -17.34 3.04 6.25
CA GLN A 19 -17.73 2.30 5.05
C GLN A 19 -17.93 0.81 5.36
N LEU A 20 -16.99 0.20 6.09
CA LEU A 20 -17.08 -1.20 6.51
C LEU A 20 -18.29 -1.43 7.40
N SER A 21 -18.57 -0.54 8.35
CA SER A 21 -19.73 -0.73 9.22
C SER A 21 -21.04 -0.73 8.43
N ILE A 22 -21.18 0.13 7.43
CA ILE A 22 -22.32 0.11 6.50
C ILE A 22 -22.38 -1.22 5.74
N THR A 23 -21.26 -1.69 5.19
CA THR A 23 -21.20 -2.98 4.46
C THR A 23 -21.55 -4.17 5.36
N LEU A 24 -21.18 -4.13 6.63
CA LEU A 24 -21.50 -5.15 7.63
C LEU A 24 -22.91 -5.00 8.23
N GLY A 25 -23.69 -4.01 7.82
CA GLY A 25 -25.06 -3.78 8.31
C GLY A 25 -25.14 -3.00 9.63
N HIS A 26 -24.01 -2.50 10.14
CA HIS A 26 -23.90 -1.67 11.34
C HIS A 26 -23.88 -0.17 10.97
N GLN A 27 -25.01 0.34 10.51
CA GLN A 27 -25.15 1.74 10.06
C GLN A 27 -25.08 2.76 11.19
N ASP A 28 -25.36 2.35 12.43
CA ASP A 28 -25.29 3.19 13.64
C ASP A 28 -23.86 3.34 14.19
N PHE A 29 -22.92 2.56 13.66
CA PHE A 29 -21.54 2.63 14.13
C PHE A 29 -20.86 3.90 13.61
N GLU A 30 -20.61 4.84 14.52
CA GLU A 30 -19.79 6.01 14.27
C GLU A 30 -18.38 5.83 14.85
N PRO A 31 -17.36 5.60 13.99
CA PRO A 31 -15.99 5.49 14.47
C PRO A 31 -15.52 6.84 15.00
N SER A 32 -15.27 6.89 16.30
CA SER A 32 -14.72 8.06 16.98
C SER A 32 -13.18 8.00 17.06
N HIS A 33 -12.55 9.15 17.34
CA HIS A 33 -11.12 9.17 17.62
C HIS A 33 -10.74 8.24 18.79
N GLY A 34 -11.59 8.13 19.81
CA GLY A 34 -11.38 7.22 20.94
C GLY A 34 -11.49 5.74 20.56
N TRP A 35 -12.37 5.39 19.62
CA TRP A 35 -12.42 4.04 19.04
C TRP A 35 -11.12 3.72 18.29
N LEU A 36 -10.63 4.67 17.49
CA LEU A 36 -9.40 4.53 16.73
C LEU A 36 -8.18 4.35 17.64
N GLU A 37 -8.05 5.12 18.72
CA GLU A 37 -6.96 4.97 19.70
C GLU A 37 -6.99 3.60 20.41
N ARG A 38 -8.19 3.11 20.73
CA ARG A 38 -8.37 1.76 21.28
C ARG A 38 -8.00 0.68 20.27
N LEU A 39 -8.42 0.82 19.02
CA LEU A 39 -8.06 -0.09 17.93
C LEU A 39 -6.53 -0.16 17.76
N LYS A 40 -5.85 1.00 17.76
CA LYS A 40 -4.38 1.08 17.73
C LYS A 40 -3.75 0.33 18.89
N SER A 41 -4.26 0.55 20.11
CA SER A 41 -3.73 -0.09 21.32
C SER A 41 -3.94 -1.60 21.32
N ARG A 42 -5.08 -2.11 20.83
CA ARG A 42 -5.38 -3.55 20.80
C ARG A 42 -4.58 -4.31 19.75
N HIS A 43 -4.36 -3.71 18.59
CA HIS A 43 -3.69 -4.36 17.47
C HIS A 43 -2.26 -3.86 17.25
N ASN A 44 -1.73 -3.08 18.21
CA ASN A 44 -0.40 -2.47 18.16
C ASN A 44 -0.13 -1.74 16.83
N ILE A 45 -1.16 -1.10 16.27
CA ILE A 45 -1.07 -0.41 14.98
C ILE A 45 -0.34 0.91 15.20
N LYS A 46 0.92 0.96 14.80
CA LYS A 46 1.70 2.20 14.82
C LYS A 46 1.42 2.98 13.54
N PHE A 47 0.95 4.21 13.69
CA PHE A 47 0.94 5.19 12.59
C PHE A 47 2.40 5.58 12.34
N ILE A 48 3.07 4.80 11.51
CA ILE A 48 4.36 5.20 10.93
C ILE A 48 4.06 6.33 9.96
N LYS A 49 4.46 7.55 10.33
CA LYS A 49 4.52 8.67 9.39
C LYS A 49 5.61 8.29 8.38
N VAL A 50 5.23 7.79 7.20
CA VAL A 50 6.21 7.62 6.12
C VAL A 50 6.57 9.02 5.60
N SER A 51 7.49 9.67 6.30
CA SER A 51 8.24 10.79 5.75
C SER A 51 9.60 10.20 5.37
N GLY A 52 9.70 9.59 4.19
CA GLY A 52 11.01 9.11 3.73
C GLY A 52 11.04 8.28 2.45
N GLU A 53 10.09 7.38 2.20
CA GLU A 53 10.26 6.43 1.09
C GLU A 53 10.08 7.07 -0.31
N ARG A 54 9.28 8.14 -0.42
CA ARG A 54 9.11 8.85 -1.70
C ARG A 54 10.27 9.79 -2.04
N ALA A 55 11.06 10.21 -1.05
CA ALA A 55 12.15 11.17 -1.26
C ALA A 55 13.48 10.49 -1.64
N ALA A 56 13.58 9.16 -1.47
CA ALA A 56 14.76 8.37 -1.81
C ALA A 56 14.56 7.45 -3.03
N ALA A 57 13.42 7.56 -3.72
CA ALA A 57 13.24 6.90 -4.99
C ALA A 57 13.94 7.74 -6.07
N ASP A 58 15.11 7.29 -6.52
CA ASP A 58 15.85 7.90 -7.62
C ASP A 58 15.07 7.70 -8.93
N GLN A 59 14.13 8.60 -9.18
CA GLN A 59 13.23 8.51 -10.33
C GLN A 59 14.03 8.55 -11.64
N ALA A 60 15.12 9.32 -11.67
CA ALA A 60 16.04 9.37 -12.80
C ALA A 60 16.72 8.02 -13.07
N GLY A 61 17.16 7.31 -12.03
CA GLY A 61 17.73 5.97 -12.12
C GLY A 61 16.71 4.93 -12.55
N ALA A 62 15.47 5.04 -12.08
CA ALA A 62 14.37 4.19 -12.54
C ALA A 62 14.06 4.42 -14.03
N GLU A 63 13.98 5.68 -14.47
CA GLU A 63 13.78 6.03 -15.88
C GLU A 63 14.96 5.57 -16.75
N ASN A 64 16.19 5.73 -16.28
CA ASN A 64 17.37 5.23 -16.99
C ASN A 64 17.37 3.71 -17.11
N TRP A 65 16.98 2.99 -16.05
CA TRP A 65 16.88 1.54 -16.06
C TRP A 65 15.80 1.05 -17.03
N ILE A 66 14.63 1.68 -17.04
CA ILE A 66 13.53 1.34 -17.97
C ILE A 66 13.92 1.61 -19.43
N ASN A 67 14.60 2.72 -19.71
CA ASN A 67 14.90 3.08 -21.10
C ASN A 67 16.15 2.39 -21.66
N ASN A 68 17.15 2.06 -20.82
CA ASN A 68 18.43 1.56 -21.31
C ASN A 68 18.74 0.12 -20.90
N VAL A 69 18.25 -0.34 -19.75
CA VAL A 69 18.59 -1.68 -19.21
C VAL A 69 17.47 -2.69 -19.46
N LEU A 70 16.21 -2.27 -19.35
CA LEU A 70 15.07 -3.14 -19.56
C LEU A 70 14.99 -3.70 -21.00
N PRO A 71 15.24 -2.93 -22.08
CA PRO A 71 15.15 -3.47 -23.44
C PRO A 71 16.18 -4.57 -23.70
N VAL A 72 17.43 -4.35 -23.29
CA VAL A 72 18.52 -5.33 -23.46
C VAL A 72 18.28 -6.62 -22.65
N VAL A 73 17.66 -6.51 -21.47
CA VAL A 73 17.30 -7.69 -20.67
C VAL A 73 16.16 -8.46 -21.32
N ILE A 74 15.17 -7.78 -21.90
CA ILE A 74 14.05 -8.44 -22.59
C ILE A 74 14.50 -9.11 -23.88
N GLU A 75 15.49 -8.55 -24.58
CA GLU A 75 16.07 -9.14 -25.80
C GLU A 75 16.81 -10.47 -25.52
N ASP A 76 17.36 -10.66 -24.32
CA ASP A 76 18.02 -11.90 -23.89
C ASP A 76 17.03 -12.97 -23.37
N TYR A 77 15.77 -12.58 -23.12
CA TYR A 77 14.74 -13.47 -22.60
C TYR A 77 13.99 -14.17 -23.74
N ASP A 78 14.10 -15.51 -23.79
CA ASP A 78 13.30 -16.34 -24.70
C ASP A 78 11.82 -16.26 -24.31
N LEU A 79 10.94 -16.09 -25.29
CA LEU A 79 9.49 -15.89 -25.10
C LEU A 79 8.81 -17.02 -24.30
N ASN A 80 9.47 -18.17 -24.15
CA ASN A 80 8.96 -19.30 -23.37
C ASN A 80 9.12 -19.14 -21.85
N ASP A 81 9.98 -18.24 -21.35
CA ASP A 81 10.15 -18.04 -19.90
C ASP A 81 9.05 -17.13 -19.30
N VAL A 82 8.44 -16.28 -20.13
CA VAL A 82 7.42 -15.30 -19.71
C VAL A 82 5.99 -15.83 -19.71
N LEU A 83 5.73 -16.98 -20.35
CA LEU A 83 4.39 -17.57 -20.51
C LEU A 83 4.34 -19.02 -20.04
N GLN A 84 4.72 -19.29 -18.80
CA GLN A 84 4.33 -20.54 -18.14
C GLN A 84 3.73 -20.27 -16.76
N CYS A 85 2.48 -19.81 -16.77
CA CYS A 85 1.60 -19.92 -15.62
C CYS A 85 0.19 -20.24 -16.15
N GLY A 86 -0.03 -21.52 -16.43
CA GLY A 86 -1.36 -22.12 -16.57
C GLY A 86 -1.74 -22.84 -15.29
#